data_AF-A0A0N6ZV71-F1
#
_entry.id   AF-A0A0N6ZV71-F1
#
_cell.length_a   1.000
_cell.length_b   1.000
_cell.length_c   1.000
_cell.angle_alpha   90.00
_cell.angle_beta   90.00
_cell.angle_gamma   90.00
#
_symmetry.space_group_name_H-M   'P 1'
#
loop_
_entity.id
_entity.type
_entity.pdbx_description
1 polymer ?
#
loop_
_entity_poly.entity_id
_entity_poly.type
_entity_poly.pdbx_seq_one_letter_code
_entity_poly.pdbx_strand_id
1 'polypeptide(L)'
;MARATAAALTAALVATGAGSAVAADGPGRSASKAPVDVKASDASKFSTSAEEDYAPINGLYGVDSAGDMWAYVPNGEGGLDSRLYNGYGWENSRFITQVDHDADGFSDGIWDVTGSQLYYTEWGTDQQLFVGNGWNIYDRLLSTGNLGGAAADDLLARDKSGVLYLYLGYGNGKLTQRYRVGGGWNAYTHIAGQGDLTGDGKNDIVAKDSSGVLWLYKGTGDYKAPFTSRTRIGGGWNTYNNVVSVGDIDIDGITDLVARDKNGALYLYKGTGNAASPYKSRVKIGSGGWNTYRLMF
;
A
#
# COMPACT_ATOMS: atom_id res chain seq x y z
N MET A 1 18.93 -25.98 -45.70
CA MET A 1 17.56 -26.16 -45.19
C MET A 1 17.56 -25.84 -43.70
N ALA A 2 16.88 -24.76 -43.32
CA ALA A 2 16.86 -24.25 -41.95
C ALA A 2 15.90 -25.05 -41.05
N ARG A 3 16.32 -25.37 -39.83
CA ARG A 3 15.48 -25.98 -38.79
C ARG A 3 14.83 -24.87 -37.96
N ALA A 4 13.51 -24.83 -37.93
CA ALA A 4 12.75 -23.97 -37.03
C ALA A 4 12.36 -24.79 -35.77
N THR A 5 12.82 -24.33 -34.61
CA THR A 5 12.46 -24.87 -33.31
C THR A 5 11.23 -24.10 -32.82
N ALA A 6 10.07 -24.77 -32.73
CA ALA A 6 8.86 -24.17 -32.18
C ALA A 6 8.92 -24.21 -30.64
N ALA A 7 8.92 -23.03 -30.01
CA ALA A 7 8.77 -22.90 -28.57
C ALA A 7 7.28 -23.03 -28.20
N ALA A 8 6.95 -23.99 -27.35
CA ALA A 8 5.60 -24.15 -26.81
C ALA A 8 5.36 -23.07 -25.74
N LEU A 9 4.57 -22.04 -26.10
CA LEU A 9 3.95 -21.12 -25.15
C LEU A 9 2.77 -21.83 -24.50
N THR A 10 2.91 -22.21 -23.23
CA THR A 10 1.78 -22.68 -22.41
C THR A 10 0.93 -21.47 -22.02
N ALA A 11 -0.08 -21.16 -22.82
CA ALA A 11 -1.11 -20.21 -22.45
C ALA A 11 -2.00 -20.85 -21.38
N ALA A 12 -2.00 -20.33 -20.16
CA ALA A 12 -3.02 -20.65 -19.18
C ALA A 12 -4.34 -20.00 -19.64
N LEU A 13 -5.26 -20.82 -20.11
CA LEU A 13 -6.60 -20.43 -20.52
C LEU A 13 -7.38 -19.91 -19.30
N VAL A 14 -7.77 -18.64 -19.32
CA VAL A 14 -8.79 -18.10 -18.42
C VAL A 14 -10.12 -18.70 -18.85
N ALA A 15 -10.63 -19.63 -18.06
CA ALA A 15 -11.92 -20.25 -18.32
C ALA A 15 -13.03 -19.19 -18.21
N THR A 16 -13.65 -18.86 -19.34
CA THR A 16 -14.96 -18.18 -19.40
C THR A 16 -16.05 -19.22 -19.12
N GLY A 17 -16.24 -19.54 -17.83
CA GLY A 17 -17.37 -20.35 -17.36
C GLY A 17 -18.50 -19.45 -16.88
N ALA A 18 -19.57 -19.35 -17.65
CA ALA A 18 -20.85 -18.84 -17.17
C ALA A 18 -21.46 -19.83 -16.17
N GLY A 19 -21.98 -19.31 -15.05
CA GLY A 19 -23.04 -19.95 -14.25
C GLY A 19 -22.59 -20.97 -13.21
N SER A 20 -22.21 -20.47 -12.02
CA SER A 20 -22.54 -21.10 -10.73
C SER A 20 -22.53 -19.99 -9.67
N ALA A 21 -23.70 -19.52 -9.28
CA ALA A 21 -23.86 -18.61 -8.15
C ALA A 21 -23.81 -19.41 -6.85
N VAL A 22 -22.76 -19.22 -6.04
CA VAL A 22 -22.70 -19.23 -4.56
C VAL A 22 -21.24 -18.87 -4.18
N ALA A 23 -20.92 -17.88 -3.35
CA ALA A 23 -21.65 -17.34 -2.21
C ALA A 23 -21.82 -15.81 -2.29
N ALA A 24 -23.07 -15.36 -2.15
CA ALA A 24 -23.33 -14.15 -1.37
C ALA A 24 -23.06 -14.49 0.12
N ASP A 25 -22.65 -13.48 0.88
CA ASP A 25 -22.22 -13.50 2.29
C ASP A 25 -20.81 -14.03 2.56
N GLY A 26 -19.81 -13.24 2.14
CA GLY A 26 -18.67 -13.05 3.05
C GLY A 26 -19.17 -12.44 4.38
N PRO A 27 -18.45 -12.59 5.51
CA PRO A 27 -18.86 -11.94 6.75
C PRO A 27 -19.09 -10.45 6.48
N GLY A 28 -20.24 -9.93 6.94
CA GLY A 28 -20.59 -8.52 6.81
C GLY A 28 -19.47 -7.69 7.45
N ARG A 29 -18.65 -7.09 6.61
CA ARG A 29 -17.54 -6.23 7.00
C ARG A 29 -17.93 -4.80 6.67
N SER A 30 -17.59 -3.90 7.57
CA SER A 30 -17.82 -2.48 7.37
C SER A 30 -16.49 -1.74 7.46
N ALA A 31 -16.33 -0.75 6.62
CA ALA A 31 -15.15 0.11 6.56
C ALA A 31 -15.61 1.53 6.20
N SER A 32 -15.20 2.53 6.97
CA SER A 32 -15.52 3.94 6.74
C SER A 32 -14.25 4.75 6.51
N LYS A 33 -14.34 5.78 5.64
CA LYS A 33 -13.27 6.77 5.47
C LYS A 33 -13.25 7.64 6.72
N ALA A 34 -12.12 7.70 7.39
CA ALA A 34 -11.90 8.68 8.44
C ALA A 34 -11.98 10.09 7.83
N PRO A 35 -12.65 11.05 8.49
CA PRO A 35 -12.71 12.42 7.99
C PRO A 35 -11.30 13.00 8.01
N VAL A 36 -10.71 13.19 6.84
CA VAL A 36 -9.45 13.92 6.70
C VAL A 36 -9.82 15.40 6.63
N ASP A 37 -9.89 16.04 7.79
CA ASP A 37 -9.91 17.50 7.85
C ASP A 37 -8.51 17.97 7.47
N VAL A 38 -8.29 18.25 6.19
CA VAL A 38 -7.15 19.07 5.77
C VAL A 38 -7.39 20.44 6.41
N LYS A 39 -6.92 20.63 7.65
CA LYS A 39 -6.76 21.98 8.21
C LYS A 39 -6.01 22.71 7.12
N ALA A 40 -6.65 23.73 6.53
CA ALA A 40 -6.07 24.46 5.43
C ALA A 40 -4.61 24.73 5.81
N SER A 41 -3.70 24.08 5.10
CA SER A 41 -2.34 24.58 5.04
C SER A 41 -2.47 26.03 4.55
N ASP A 42 -1.42 26.82 4.70
CA ASP A 42 -1.42 28.23 4.31
C ASP A 42 -1.47 28.37 2.76
N ALA A 43 -2.41 27.69 2.10
CA ALA A 43 -2.70 27.54 0.68
C ALA A 43 -2.97 28.88 0.00
N SER A 44 -3.09 29.96 0.77
CA SER A 44 -2.92 31.33 0.25
C SER A 44 -1.54 31.56 -0.39
N LYS A 45 -0.58 30.65 -0.22
CA LYS A 45 0.76 30.69 -0.80
C LYS A 45 0.93 29.90 -2.10
N PHE A 46 -0.04 29.09 -2.54
CA PHE A 46 0.08 28.30 -3.77
C PHE A 46 -1.19 28.40 -4.63
N SER A 47 -0.98 28.77 -5.88
CA SER A 47 -1.96 29.20 -6.87
C SER A 47 -2.98 28.11 -7.23
N THR A 48 -4.22 28.55 -7.41
CA THR A 48 -5.35 27.81 -8.00
C THR A 48 -5.11 27.48 -9.48
N SER A 49 -4.72 26.25 -9.81
CA SER A 49 -5.01 25.58 -11.09
C SER A 49 -4.31 24.21 -11.20
N ALA A 50 -5.10 23.15 -11.29
CA ALA A 50 -4.75 21.73 -11.50
C ALA A 50 -3.95 21.07 -10.35
N GLU A 51 -4.53 20.05 -9.70
CA GLU A 51 -3.78 19.16 -8.81
C GLU A 51 -2.87 18.28 -9.67
N GLU A 52 -1.62 18.69 -9.80
CA GLU A 52 -0.52 17.89 -10.34
C GLU A 52 0.39 17.46 -9.16
N ASP A 53 0.63 16.15 -9.04
CA ASP A 53 1.75 15.50 -8.33
C ASP A 53 1.89 15.66 -6.79
N TYR A 54 0.80 15.68 -6.02
CA TYR A 54 0.90 15.53 -4.55
C TYR A 54 0.80 14.06 -4.11
N ALA A 55 1.57 13.68 -3.09
CA ALA A 55 1.42 12.38 -2.45
C ALA A 55 0.03 12.25 -1.81
N PRO A 56 -0.56 11.04 -1.82
CA PRO A 56 -1.92 10.87 -1.33
C PRO A 56 -1.99 11.12 0.18
N ILE A 57 -3.04 11.77 0.67
CA ILE A 57 -3.27 12.01 2.10
C ILE A 57 -4.08 10.84 2.66
N ASN A 58 -3.39 9.76 2.99
CA ASN A 58 -3.99 8.58 3.59
C ASN A 58 -3.64 8.49 5.08
N GLY A 59 -4.68 8.47 5.92
CA GLY A 59 -4.54 8.30 7.37
C GLY A 59 -4.00 6.92 7.73
N LEU A 60 -3.60 6.74 8.99
CA LEU A 60 -3.15 5.44 9.48
C LEU A 60 -4.34 4.63 10.00
N TYR A 61 -4.50 3.41 9.51
CA TYR A 61 -5.50 2.47 9.99
C TYR A 61 -4.85 1.30 10.74
N GLY A 62 -5.63 0.71 11.63
CA GLY A 62 -5.25 -0.49 12.35
C GLY A 62 -6.45 -1.40 12.59
N VAL A 63 -6.25 -2.71 12.39
CA VAL A 63 -7.22 -3.73 12.79
C VAL A 63 -6.67 -4.46 14.01
N ASP A 64 -7.46 -4.53 15.07
CA ASP A 64 -7.09 -5.27 16.28
C ASP A 64 -7.45 -6.76 16.18
N SER A 65 -7.18 -7.52 17.25
CA SER A 65 -7.45 -8.96 17.28
C SER A 65 -8.93 -9.33 17.25
N ALA A 66 -9.83 -8.40 17.60
CA ALA A 66 -11.27 -8.63 17.53
C ALA A 66 -11.83 -8.42 16.11
N GLY A 67 -11.03 -7.85 15.20
CA GLY A 67 -11.48 -7.50 13.86
C GLY A 67 -12.07 -6.10 13.76
N ASP A 68 -11.95 -5.29 14.81
CA ASP A 68 -12.37 -3.90 14.78
C ASP A 68 -11.31 -3.05 14.05
N MET A 69 -11.77 -2.21 13.14
CA MET A 69 -10.97 -1.27 12.38
C MET A 69 -10.99 0.10 13.05
N TRP A 70 -9.82 0.71 13.13
CA TRP A 70 -9.62 1.99 13.76
C TRP A 70 -8.74 2.87 12.89
N ALA A 71 -9.11 4.14 12.78
CA ALA A 71 -8.38 5.11 12.00
C ALA A 71 -7.76 6.19 12.89
N TYR A 72 -6.71 6.79 12.36
CA TYR A 72 -5.96 7.88 12.95
C TYR A 72 -5.70 8.90 11.86
N VAL A 73 -6.37 10.04 11.97
CA VAL A 73 -6.31 11.10 10.97
C VAL A 73 -5.01 11.89 11.13
N PRO A 74 -4.31 12.25 10.05
CA PRO A 74 -3.19 13.19 10.10
C PRO A 74 -3.64 14.53 10.67
N ASN A 75 -2.96 15.05 11.69
CA ASN A 75 -3.41 16.23 12.42
C ASN A 75 -2.95 17.58 11.82
N GLY A 76 -2.22 17.53 10.70
CA GLY A 76 -1.61 18.68 10.01
C GLY A 76 -0.37 19.26 10.70
N GLU A 77 0.09 18.64 11.79
CA GLU A 77 1.24 19.09 12.59
C GLU A 77 2.38 18.03 12.58
N GLY A 78 2.29 17.05 11.67
CA GLY A 78 3.23 15.92 11.59
C GLY A 78 2.99 14.85 12.66
N GLY A 79 1.73 14.63 13.02
CA GLY A 79 1.28 13.59 13.95
C GLY A 79 -0.11 13.06 13.58
N LEU A 80 -0.69 12.32 14.52
CA LEU A 80 -2.00 11.68 14.35
C LEU A 80 -2.97 12.15 15.43
N ASP A 81 -4.23 12.31 15.07
CA ASP A 81 -5.32 12.58 16.00
C ASP A 81 -5.72 11.35 16.82
N SER A 82 -6.69 11.52 17.72
CA SER A 82 -7.24 10.44 18.52
C SER A 82 -7.88 9.34 17.66
N ARG A 83 -7.75 8.10 18.12
CA ARG A 83 -8.32 6.90 17.49
C ARG A 83 -9.83 7.04 17.23
N LEU A 84 -10.26 6.75 16.01
CA LEU A 84 -11.66 6.73 15.58
C LEU A 84 -12.08 5.30 15.21
N TYR A 85 -13.24 4.85 15.70
CA TYR A 85 -13.82 3.58 15.26
C TYR A 85 -14.28 3.67 13.82
N ASN A 86 -13.84 2.76 12.95
CA ASN A 86 -14.05 2.83 11.50
C ASN A 86 -14.53 1.53 10.87
N GLY A 87 -14.89 0.51 11.65
CA GLY A 87 -15.48 -0.70 11.09
C GLY A 87 -15.22 -1.97 11.90
N TYR A 88 -15.73 -3.09 11.40
CA TYR A 88 -15.67 -4.41 12.03
C TYR A 88 -15.65 -5.54 11.00
N GLY A 89 -15.46 -6.77 11.50
CA GLY A 89 -15.50 -8.01 10.72
C GLY A 89 -14.17 -8.37 10.04
N TRP A 90 -13.10 -7.65 10.38
CA TRP A 90 -11.80 -7.79 9.72
C TRP A 90 -10.94 -8.88 10.36
N GLU A 91 -11.40 -9.66 11.33
CA GLU A 91 -10.56 -10.60 12.12
C GLU A 91 -9.84 -11.64 11.26
N ASN A 92 -10.42 -12.01 10.12
CA ASN A 92 -9.89 -13.02 9.20
C ASN A 92 -9.06 -12.47 8.03
N SER A 93 -8.95 -11.14 7.90
CA SER A 93 -8.16 -10.53 6.83
C SER A 93 -6.66 -10.73 7.08
N ARG A 94 -5.93 -11.16 6.07
CA ARG A 94 -4.49 -11.41 6.13
C ARG A 94 -3.68 -10.19 5.73
N PHE A 95 -4.20 -9.41 4.79
CA PHE A 95 -3.64 -8.15 4.31
C PHE A 95 -4.80 -7.18 4.07
N ILE A 96 -4.55 -5.90 4.32
CA ILE A 96 -5.41 -4.78 3.94
C ILE A 96 -4.49 -3.67 3.46
N THR A 97 -4.88 -2.94 2.42
CA THR A 97 -4.19 -1.75 1.93
C THR A 97 -5.21 -0.73 1.43
N GLN A 98 -4.97 0.55 1.70
CA GLN A 98 -5.73 1.66 1.11
C GLN A 98 -5.42 1.77 -0.39
N VAL A 99 -6.38 2.28 -1.16
CA VAL A 99 -6.27 2.44 -2.61
C VAL A 99 -7.05 3.68 -3.05
N ASP A 100 -6.42 4.51 -3.89
CA ASP A 100 -7.02 5.65 -4.59
C ASP A 100 -7.34 5.23 -6.04
N HIS A 101 -8.63 5.28 -6.41
CA HIS A 101 -9.15 4.78 -7.67
C HIS A 101 -9.38 5.86 -8.72
N ASP A 102 -9.59 7.11 -8.31
CA ASP A 102 -9.85 8.23 -9.21
C ASP A 102 -8.74 9.28 -9.24
N ALA A 103 -7.66 9.05 -8.49
CA ALA A 103 -6.48 9.89 -8.36
C ALA A 103 -6.80 11.29 -7.82
N ASP A 104 -7.78 11.40 -6.91
CA ASP A 104 -8.11 12.63 -6.20
C ASP A 104 -7.17 12.92 -5.01
N GLY A 105 -6.17 12.07 -4.78
CA GLY A 105 -5.21 12.21 -3.70
C GLY A 105 -5.68 11.61 -2.38
N PHE A 106 -6.85 10.97 -2.33
CA PHE A 106 -7.37 10.28 -1.17
C PHE A 106 -7.76 8.85 -1.52
N SER A 107 -7.65 7.94 -0.56
CA SER A 107 -8.17 6.60 -0.79
C SER A 107 -9.70 6.58 -0.91
N ASP A 108 -10.18 5.76 -1.83
CA ASP A 108 -11.61 5.46 -2.08
C ASP A 108 -12.06 4.18 -1.40
N GLY A 109 -11.11 3.32 -1.03
CA GLY A 109 -11.41 2.09 -0.34
C GLY A 109 -10.18 1.31 0.03
N ILE A 110 -10.40 0.01 0.22
CA ILE A 110 -9.37 -0.95 0.57
C ILE A 110 -9.46 -2.21 -0.27
N TRP A 111 -8.28 -2.73 -0.62
CA TRP A 111 -8.15 -4.13 -0.98
C TRP A 111 -7.80 -4.96 0.24
N ASP A 112 -8.46 -6.10 0.39
CA ASP A 112 -8.15 -7.06 1.44
C ASP A 112 -8.07 -8.49 0.94
N VAL A 113 -7.18 -9.27 1.56
CA VAL A 113 -7.15 -10.72 1.36
C VAL A 113 -7.74 -11.40 2.58
N THR A 114 -8.92 -11.98 2.43
CA THR A 114 -9.57 -12.80 3.46
C THR A 114 -9.62 -14.26 3.00
N GLY A 115 -9.02 -15.15 3.79
CA GLY A 115 -8.78 -16.54 3.38
C GLY A 115 -7.88 -16.62 2.13
N SER A 116 -8.43 -17.15 1.03
CA SER A 116 -7.77 -17.23 -0.28
C SER A 116 -8.30 -16.24 -1.32
N GLN A 117 -9.14 -15.28 -0.89
CA GLN A 117 -9.88 -14.41 -1.78
C GLN A 117 -9.42 -12.97 -1.61
N LEU A 118 -9.34 -12.24 -2.72
CA LEU A 118 -9.16 -10.79 -2.72
C LEU A 118 -10.53 -10.14 -2.90
N TYR A 119 -10.79 -9.13 -2.09
CA TYR A 119 -11.94 -8.25 -2.19
C TYR A 119 -11.48 -6.80 -2.28
N TYR A 120 -12.35 -5.98 -2.87
CA TYR A 120 -12.32 -4.53 -2.74
C TYR A 120 -13.53 -4.09 -1.91
N THR A 121 -13.34 -3.16 -0.99
CA THR A 121 -14.41 -2.54 -0.20
C THR A 121 -14.26 -1.03 -0.32
N GLU A 122 -15.25 -0.38 -0.94
CA GLU A 122 -15.34 1.07 -0.99
C GLU A 122 -15.67 1.62 0.40
N TRP A 123 -15.09 2.76 0.75
CA TRP A 123 -15.36 3.41 2.02
C TRP A 123 -16.84 3.77 2.19
N GLY A 124 -17.35 3.58 3.41
CA GLY A 124 -18.75 3.88 3.75
C GLY A 124 -19.74 2.84 3.26
N THR A 125 -19.25 1.71 2.74
CA THR A 125 -20.09 0.62 2.24
C THR A 125 -19.83 -0.68 3.01
N ASP A 126 -20.87 -1.50 3.11
CA ASP A 126 -20.76 -2.87 3.63
C ASP A 126 -20.72 -3.91 2.48
N GLN A 127 -20.61 -3.45 1.24
CA GLN A 127 -20.61 -4.29 0.04
C GLN A 127 -19.17 -4.55 -0.42
N GLN A 128 -18.74 -5.81 -0.35
CA GLN A 128 -17.42 -6.20 -0.85
C GLN A 128 -17.51 -6.69 -2.29
N LEU A 129 -16.79 -6.03 -3.17
CA LEU A 129 -16.57 -6.49 -4.54
C LEU A 129 -15.58 -7.64 -4.53
N PHE A 130 -16.04 -8.82 -4.94
CA PHE A 130 -15.15 -9.96 -5.16
C PHE A 130 -14.23 -9.72 -6.36
N VAL A 131 -12.91 -9.77 -6.13
CA VAL A 131 -11.89 -9.56 -7.17
C VAL A 131 -11.36 -10.89 -7.71
N GLY A 132 -11.10 -11.87 -6.85
CA GLY A 132 -10.63 -13.18 -7.30
C GLY A 132 -10.21 -14.16 -6.21
N ASN A 133 -10.00 -15.42 -6.61
CA ASN A 133 -9.51 -16.51 -5.76
C ASN A 133 -7.98 -16.71 -5.89
N GLY A 134 -7.39 -17.54 -5.03
CA GLY A 134 -5.99 -17.98 -5.13
C GLY A 134 -4.95 -17.07 -4.46
N TRP A 135 -5.39 -16.09 -3.66
CA TRP A 135 -4.52 -15.12 -2.99
C TRP A 135 -3.79 -15.68 -1.76
N ASN A 136 -4.01 -16.95 -1.41
CA ASN A 136 -3.28 -17.66 -0.36
C ASN A 136 -1.81 -17.98 -0.71
N ILE A 137 -1.40 -17.75 -1.97
CA ILE A 137 -0.01 -17.89 -2.41
C ILE A 137 0.88 -16.73 -1.98
N TYR A 138 0.28 -15.58 -1.63
CA TYR A 138 1.00 -14.35 -1.26
C TYR A 138 1.27 -14.26 0.24
N ASP A 139 2.44 -13.71 0.60
CA ASP A 139 2.89 -13.47 1.98
C ASP A 139 3.11 -11.98 2.31
N ARG A 140 3.06 -11.11 1.28
CA ARG A 140 3.04 -9.65 1.37
C ARG A 140 2.13 -9.08 0.28
N LEU A 141 1.46 -7.98 0.60
CA LEU A 141 0.58 -7.24 -0.29
C LEU A 141 0.52 -5.78 0.18
N LEU A 142 0.61 -4.83 -0.75
CA LEU A 142 0.43 -3.39 -0.52
C LEU A 142 0.01 -2.70 -1.82
N SER A 143 -0.78 -1.63 -1.71
CA SER A 143 -0.88 -0.61 -2.75
C SER A 143 0.37 0.26 -2.70
N THR A 144 0.82 0.72 -3.87
CA THR A 144 2.02 1.56 -3.98
C THR A 144 1.76 2.95 -4.50
N GLY A 145 0.50 3.33 -4.74
CA GLY A 145 0.22 4.35 -5.73
C GLY A 145 0.26 3.75 -7.14
N ASN A 146 0.12 4.62 -8.15
CA ASN A 146 0.30 4.28 -9.56
C ASN A 146 1.78 4.05 -9.95
N LEU A 147 2.28 2.84 -9.75
CA LEU A 147 3.68 2.46 -10.00
C LEU A 147 3.94 2.10 -11.47
N GLY A 148 2.96 1.49 -12.12
CA GLY A 148 3.06 0.90 -13.44
C GLY A 148 2.50 1.74 -14.57
N GLY A 149 2.00 2.95 -14.28
CA GLY A 149 1.45 3.89 -15.27
C GLY A 149 0.00 3.59 -15.66
N ALA A 150 -0.78 3.00 -14.75
CA ALA A 150 -2.22 2.80 -14.91
C ALA A 150 -2.99 4.12 -14.70
N ALA A 151 -4.33 4.07 -14.66
CA ALA A 151 -5.15 5.24 -14.34
C ALA A 151 -5.41 5.42 -12.83
N ALA A 152 -5.06 4.41 -12.02
CA ALA A 152 -5.36 4.32 -10.60
C ALA A 152 -4.18 3.65 -9.86
N ASP A 153 -4.29 3.57 -8.54
CA ASP A 153 -3.34 2.84 -7.71
C ASP A 153 -3.16 1.37 -8.13
N ASP A 154 -1.91 0.90 -8.04
CA ASP A 154 -1.54 -0.46 -8.37
C ASP A 154 -1.29 -1.30 -7.12
N LEU A 155 -1.40 -2.63 -7.26
CA LEU A 155 -1.14 -3.58 -6.18
C LEU A 155 0.15 -4.36 -6.41
N LEU A 156 1.05 -4.33 -5.43
CA LEU A 156 2.18 -5.24 -5.33
C LEU A 156 1.86 -6.42 -4.43
N ALA A 157 2.24 -7.62 -4.87
CA ALA A 157 2.11 -8.84 -4.06
C ALA A 157 3.33 -9.74 -4.22
N ARG A 158 3.87 -10.20 -3.08
CA ARG A 158 5.00 -11.14 -3.06
C ARG A 158 4.51 -12.53 -2.72
N ASP A 159 4.86 -13.49 -3.57
CA ASP A 159 4.53 -14.88 -3.31
C ASP A 159 5.44 -15.50 -2.24
N LYS A 160 5.02 -16.65 -1.70
CA LYS A 160 5.79 -17.40 -0.69
C LYS A 160 7.16 -17.90 -1.18
N SER A 161 7.42 -17.87 -2.48
CA SER A 161 8.73 -18.21 -3.07
C SER A 161 9.65 -16.99 -3.22
N GLY A 162 9.18 -15.79 -2.87
CA GLY A 162 9.94 -14.55 -2.98
C GLY A 162 9.90 -13.91 -4.36
N VAL A 163 8.91 -14.24 -5.20
CA VAL A 163 8.66 -13.54 -6.47
C VAL A 163 7.67 -12.40 -6.22
N LEU A 164 8.06 -11.19 -6.61
CA LEU A 164 7.19 -10.01 -6.58
C LEU A 164 6.43 -9.88 -7.90
N TYR A 165 5.15 -9.58 -7.77
CA TYR A 165 4.23 -9.34 -8.87
C TYR A 165 3.57 -7.96 -8.71
N LEU A 166 3.31 -7.33 -9.84
CA LEU A 166 2.56 -6.09 -9.97
C LEU A 166 1.21 -6.39 -10.64
N TYR A 167 0.15 -5.78 -10.12
CA TYR A 167 -1.19 -5.82 -10.66
C TYR A 167 -1.64 -4.40 -10.90
N LEU A 168 -1.95 -4.08 -12.16
CA LEU A 168 -2.41 -2.74 -12.49
C LEU A 168 -3.87 -2.53 -12.09
N GLY A 169 -4.17 -1.37 -11.53
CA GLY A 169 -5.51 -0.94 -11.13
C GLY A 169 -6.37 -0.51 -12.32
N TYR A 170 -7.65 -0.90 -12.31
CA TYR A 170 -8.63 -0.45 -13.30
C TYR A 170 -9.42 0.81 -12.88
N GLY A 171 -9.22 1.34 -11.67
CA GLY A 171 -10.01 2.47 -11.15
C GLY A 171 -11.44 2.10 -10.72
N ASN A 172 -11.74 0.82 -10.52
CA ASN A 172 -13.08 0.34 -10.15
C ASN A 172 -13.06 -0.82 -9.15
N GLY A 173 -12.02 -0.90 -8.32
CA GLY A 173 -11.78 -2.01 -7.39
C GLY A 173 -11.21 -3.28 -8.02
N LYS A 174 -11.17 -3.42 -9.36
CA LYS A 174 -10.59 -4.59 -10.04
C LYS A 174 -9.14 -4.37 -10.45
N LEU A 175 -8.47 -5.49 -10.67
CA LEU A 175 -7.06 -5.57 -11.07
C LEU A 175 -6.90 -6.33 -12.39
N THR A 176 -5.84 -5.99 -13.12
CA THR A 176 -5.37 -6.75 -14.28
C THR A 176 -4.84 -8.14 -13.90
N GLN A 177 -4.41 -8.92 -14.90
CA GLN A 177 -3.53 -10.05 -14.64
C GLN A 177 -2.21 -9.59 -14.00
N ARG A 178 -1.51 -10.51 -13.33
CA ARG A 178 -0.23 -10.20 -12.69
C ARG A 178 0.93 -10.08 -13.68
N TYR A 179 1.74 -9.06 -13.52
CA TYR A 179 3.02 -8.86 -14.20
C TYR A 179 4.16 -9.23 -13.25
N ARG A 180 5.12 -10.02 -13.73
CA ARG A 180 6.24 -10.45 -12.91
C ARG A 180 7.28 -9.32 -12.80
N VAL A 181 7.52 -8.83 -11.59
CA VAL A 181 8.59 -7.86 -11.31
C VAL A 181 9.93 -8.59 -11.22
N GLY A 182 10.01 -9.68 -10.44
CA GLY A 182 11.27 -10.41 -10.28
C GLY A 182 11.28 -11.37 -9.08
N GLY A 183 12.32 -12.20 -8.99
CA GLY A 183 12.58 -13.06 -7.82
C GLY A 183 13.55 -12.42 -6.83
N GLY A 184 13.79 -13.07 -5.69
CA GLY A 184 14.76 -12.63 -4.67
C GLY A 184 14.20 -11.64 -3.65
N TRP A 185 12.90 -11.32 -3.73
CA TRP A 185 12.24 -10.40 -2.80
C TRP A 185 12.02 -10.99 -1.41
N ASN A 186 12.28 -12.29 -1.22
CA ASN A 186 12.37 -12.92 0.10
C ASN A 186 13.58 -12.43 0.91
N ALA A 187 14.52 -11.69 0.31
CA ALA A 187 15.55 -10.95 1.05
C ALA A 187 14.95 -9.87 1.98
N TYR A 188 13.73 -9.41 1.69
CA TYR A 188 13.06 -8.35 2.41
C TYR A 188 12.08 -8.88 3.45
N THR A 189 12.08 -8.30 4.63
CA THR A 189 11.10 -8.62 5.68
C THR A 189 9.86 -7.73 5.58
N HIS A 190 10.03 -6.50 5.08
CA HIS A 190 8.98 -5.50 4.90
C HIS A 190 9.18 -4.78 3.57
N ILE A 191 8.07 -4.40 2.96
CA ILE A 191 7.97 -3.58 1.75
C ILE A 191 6.89 -2.55 2.06
N ALA A 192 7.16 -1.27 1.82
CA ALA A 192 6.26 -0.16 2.09
C ALA A 192 6.51 0.98 1.09
N GLY A 193 5.54 1.85 0.92
CA GLY A 193 5.57 3.00 0.01
C GLY A 193 4.21 3.19 -0.63
N GLN A 194 3.74 4.44 -0.69
CA GLN A 194 2.47 4.83 -1.29
C GLN A 194 2.55 6.30 -1.71
N GLY A 195 3.22 6.55 -2.83
CA GLY A 195 3.52 7.92 -3.30
C GLY A 195 4.93 8.08 -3.87
N ASP A 196 5.20 9.26 -4.42
CA ASP A 196 6.54 9.68 -4.84
C ASP A 196 7.35 10.17 -3.63
N LEU A 197 8.39 9.42 -3.27
CA LEU A 197 9.29 9.76 -2.17
C LEU A 197 10.47 10.62 -2.64
N THR A 198 10.77 10.56 -3.94
CA THR A 198 12.00 11.06 -4.51
C THR A 198 11.84 12.34 -5.31
N GLY A 199 10.61 12.81 -5.49
CA GLY A 199 10.25 14.06 -6.14
C GLY A 199 10.44 14.01 -7.66
N ASP A 200 10.37 12.83 -8.28
CA ASP A 200 10.53 12.66 -9.73
C ASP A 200 9.21 12.37 -10.48
N GLY A 201 8.07 12.54 -9.80
CA GLY A 201 6.73 12.34 -10.32
C GLY A 201 6.32 10.88 -10.40
N LYS A 202 7.03 9.97 -9.71
CA LYS A 202 6.80 8.52 -9.81
C LYS A 202 6.74 7.88 -8.45
N ASN A 203 5.78 6.97 -8.30
CA ASN A 203 5.60 6.24 -7.05
C ASN A 203 6.80 5.34 -6.75
N ASP A 204 7.31 5.45 -5.53
CA ASP A 204 8.48 4.74 -5.04
C ASP A 204 8.12 3.72 -3.95
N ILE A 205 9.02 2.76 -3.70
CA ILE A 205 8.93 1.92 -2.51
C ILE A 205 10.24 1.88 -1.75
N VAL A 206 10.14 1.53 -0.48
CA VAL A 206 11.24 1.10 0.36
C VAL A 206 11.09 -0.35 0.79
N ALA A 207 12.21 -1.04 0.94
CA ALA A 207 12.24 -2.43 1.35
C ALA A 207 13.32 -2.67 2.42
N LYS A 208 12.91 -3.23 3.56
CA LYS A 208 13.80 -3.54 4.68
C LYS A 208 14.30 -4.98 4.59
N ASP A 209 15.59 -5.18 4.44
CA ASP A 209 16.18 -6.52 4.42
C ASP A 209 16.31 -7.14 5.82
N SER A 210 16.63 -8.44 5.89
CA SER A 210 16.79 -9.17 7.15
C SER A 210 17.96 -8.66 8.01
N SER A 211 18.95 -8.00 7.42
CA SER A 211 20.07 -7.37 8.15
C SER A 211 19.69 -6.02 8.77
N GLY A 212 18.50 -5.51 8.47
CA GLY A 212 18.02 -4.22 8.96
C GLY A 212 18.52 -3.04 8.12
N VAL A 213 18.90 -3.27 6.87
CA VAL A 213 19.16 -2.21 5.91
C VAL A 213 17.87 -1.86 5.18
N LEU A 214 17.60 -0.56 5.04
CA LEU A 214 16.51 -0.06 4.22
C LEU A 214 17.05 0.33 2.84
N TRP A 215 16.32 -0.11 1.82
CA TRP A 215 16.64 0.11 0.42
C TRP A 215 15.53 0.92 -0.23
N LEU A 216 15.88 1.95 -1.00
CA LEU A 216 14.99 2.66 -1.90
C LEU A 216 14.94 1.95 -3.24
N TYR A 217 13.74 1.81 -3.79
CA TYR A 217 13.48 1.39 -5.16
C TYR A 217 12.72 2.50 -5.86
N LYS A 218 13.40 3.23 -6.74
CA LYS A 218 12.74 4.30 -7.48
C LYS A 218 11.81 3.73 -8.55
N GLY A 219 10.59 4.22 -8.60
CA GLY A 219 9.61 3.89 -9.63
C GLY A 219 10.07 4.33 -11.01
N THR A 220 9.57 3.65 -12.04
CA THR A 220 9.80 4.06 -13.43
C THR A 220 8.54 4.56 -14.13
N GLY A 221 7.35 4.25 -13.59
CA GLY A 221 6.07 4.46 -14.26
C GLY A 221 5.79 3.44 -15.38
N ASP A 222 6.61 2.40 -15.52
CA ASP A 222 6.45 1.36 -16.54
C ASP A 222 6.33 -0.02 -15.88
N TYR A 223 5.14 -0.62 -15.97
CA TYR A 223 4.86 -1.95 -15.43
C TYR A 223 5.78 -3.07 -15.95
N LYS A 224 6.45 -2.88 -17.10
CA LYS A 224 7.42 -3.86 -17.64
C LYS A 224 8.78 -3.77 -16.97
N ALA A 225 9.11 -2.62 -16.39
CA ALA A 225 10.34 -2.39 -15.66
C ALA A 225 10.06 -1.49 -14.44
N PRO A 226 9.28 -1.93 -13.43
CA PRO A 226 8.66 -1.03 -12.45
C PRO A 226 9.64 -0.24 -11.59
N PHE A 227 10.88 -0.73 -11.45
CA PHE A 227 11.90 -0.11 -10.61
C PHE A 227 13.23 0.04 -11.32
N THR A 228 13.95 1.10 -10.95
CA THR A 228 15.38 1.23 -11.20
C THR A 228 16.20 0.34 -10.24
N SER A 229 17.53 0.40 -10.34
CA SER A 229 18.40 -0.28 -9.39
C SER A 229 18.24 0.29 -7.98
N ARG A 230 18.14 -0.59 -6.98
CA ARG A 230 17.97 -0.18 -5.58
C ARG A 230 19.16 0.62 -5.04
N THR A 231 18.87 1.56 -4.14
CA THR A 231 19.87 2.35 -3.41
C THR A 231 19.77 2.09 -1.92
N ARG A 232 20.90 1.93 -1.22
CA ARG A 232 20.91 1.79 0.24
C ARG A 232 20.65 3.15 0.88
N ILE A 233 19.63 3.25 1.74
CA ILE A 233 19.23 4.52 2.38
C ILE A 233 19.34 4.53 3.90
N GLY A 234 19.80 3.43 4.52
CA GLY A 234 20.12 3.41 5.94
C GLY A 234 20.26 2.01 6.53
N GLY A 235 20.83 1.91 7.73
CA GLY A 235 20.89 0.68 8.53
C GLY A 235 20.17 0.85 9.87
N GLY A 236 20.08 -0.23 10.66
CA GLY A 236 19.49 -0.19 12.01
C GLY A 236 17.97 -0.36 12.06
N TRP A 237 17.32 -0.67 10.94
CA TRP A 237 15.87 -0.81 10.84
C TRP A 237 15.30 -2.06 11.55
N ASN A 238 16.16 -2.94 12.05
CA ASN A 238 15.77 -4.06 12.91
C ASN A 238 15.31 -3.62 14.32
N THR A 239 15.40 -2.33 14.64
CA THR A 239 14.68 -1.74 15.78
C THR A 239 13.17 -1.79 15.60
N TYR A 240 12.67 -1.88 14.36
CA TYR A 240 11.24 -1.88 14.02
C TYR A 240 10.71 -3.28 13.73
N ASN A 241 9.55 -3.59 14.30
CA ASN A 241 8.81 -4.83 14.02
C ASN A 241 7.76 -4.65 12.91
N ASN A 242 7.46 -3.40 12.52
CA ASN A 242 6.61 -3.09 11.39
C ASN A 242 7.07 -1.82 10.68
N VAL A 243 6.83 -1.76 9.38
CA VAL A 243 7.06 -0.61 8.50
C VAL A 243 5.81 -0.54 7.61
N VAL A 244 5.13 0.59 7.64
CA VAL A 244 3.75 0.73 7.15
C VAL A 244 3.74 1.71 5.97
N SER A 245 3.09 1.31 4.87
CA SER A 245 2.75 2.24 3.79
C SER A 245 1.72 3.22 4.34
N VAL A 246 2.03 4.49 4.26
CA VAL A 246 1.12 5.59 4.56
C VAL A 246 1.20 6.59 3.41
N GLY A 247 0.23 7.48 3.36
CA GLY A 247 0.32 8.67 2.54
C GLY A 247 1.24 9.73 3.13
N ASP A 248 0.96 10.98 2.79
CA ASP A 248 1.54 12.18 3.38
C ASP A 248 0.85 12.49 4.73
N ILE A 249 1.56 12.27 5.84
CA ILE A 249 1.02 12.45 7.20
C ILE A 249 1.26 13.87 7.71
N ASP A 250 2.27 14.57 7.22
CA ASP A 250 2.53 15.96 7.61
C ASP A 250 2.01 17.02 6.63
N ILE A 251 1.36 16.57 5.56
CA ILE A 251 0.66 17.39 4.56
C ILE A 251 1.67 18.34 3.88
N ASP A 252 2.88 17.86 3.61
CA ASP A 252 3.95 18.61 2.93
C ASP A 252 4.07 18.31 1.42
N GLY A 253 3.20 17.45 0.91
CA GLY A 253 3.08 17.02 -0.49
C GLY A 253 3.90 15.78 -0.82
N ILE A 254 4.68 15.24 0.12
CA ILE A 254 5.58 14.11 -0.09
C ILE A 254 5.14 12.92 0.76
N THR A 255 5.24 11.71 0.20
CA THR A 255 4.86 10.49 0.93
C THR A 255 5.77 10.25 2.13
N ASP A 256 5.18 9.80 3.22
CA ASP A 256 5.86 9.52 4.47
C ASP A 256 6.06 8.02 4.72
N LEU A 257 6.70 7.71 5.84
CA LEU A 257 6.77 6.33 6.34
C LEU A 257 6.52 6.27 7.85
N VAL A 258 5.64 5.37 8.26
CA VAL A 258 5.44 5.05 9.68
C VAL A 258 6.12 3.74 10.02
N ALA A 259 6.88 3.75 11.13
CA ALA A 259 7.54 2.56 11.65
C ALA A 259 7.13 2.31 13.10
N ARG A 260 6.79 1.05 13.41
CA ARG A 260 6.46 0.59 14.77
C ARG A 260 7.64 -0.15 15.37
N ASP A 261 8.07 0.28 16.55
CA ASP A 261 9.11 -0.43 17.28
C ASP A 261 8.57 -1.67 18.02
N LYS A 262 9.49 -2.50 18.52
CA LYS A 262 9.12 -3.75 19.21
C LYS A 262 8.31 -3.52 20.50
N ASN A 263 8.41 -2.34 21.11
CA ASN A 263 7.67 -1.94 22.31
C ASN A 263 6.30 -1.32 21.96
N GLY A 264 6.01 -1.14 20.67
CA GLY A 264 4.75 -0.61 20.19
C GLY A 264 4.69 0.92 20.17
N ALA A 265 5.83 1.61 20.17
CA ALA A 265 5.87 3.04 19.87
C ALA A 265 5.89 3.26 18.35
N LEU A 266 5.30 4.38 17.89
CA LEU A 266 5.32 4.79 16.49
C LEU A 266 6.28 5.93 16.25
N TYR A 267 6.92 5.87 15.09
CA TYR A 267 7.81 6.89 14.59
C TYR A 267 7.42 7.25 13.16
N LEU A 268 7.30 8.54 12.91
CA LEU A 268 7.13 9.13 11.59
C LEU A 268 8.50 9.44 10.99
N TYR A 269 8.70 9.03 9.75
CA TYR A 269 9.82 9.41 8.90
C TYR A 269 9.26 10.27 7.78
N LYS A 270 9.44 11.58 7.94
CA LYS A 270 8.93 12.56 6.98
C LYS A 270 9.70 12.50 5.67
N GLY A 271 8.99 12.46 4.55
CA GLY A 271 9.53 12.53 3.22
C GLY A 271 10.33 13.81 2.96
N THR A 272 11.10 13.81 1.88
CA THR A 272 11.91 14.98 1.47
C THR A 272 11.83 15.31 -0.01
N GLY A 273 11.26 14.43 -0.84
CA GLY A 273 11.28 14.58 -2.30
C GLY A 273 12.70 14.51 -2.85
N ASN A 274 13.60 13.77 -2.21
CA ASN A 274 15.00 13.70 -2.62
C ASN A 274 15.60 12.30 -2.39
N ALA A 275 15.89 11.60 -3.49
CA ALA A 275 16.46 10.25 -3.46
C ALA A 275 17.79 10.11 -2.69
N ALA A 276 18.59 11.18 -2.61
CA ALA A 276 19.88 11.14 -1.90
C ALA A 276 19.70 11.18 -0.37
N SER A 277 18.61 11.77 0.10
CA SER A 277 18.30 11.92 1.53
C SER A 277 16.80 11.73 1.79
N PRO A 278 16.21 10.55 1.51
CA PRO A 278 14.75 10.42 1.34
C PRO A 278 13.91 10.81 2.55
N TYR A 279 14.45 10.67 3.76
CA TYR A 279 13.72 10.96 4.99
C TYR A 279 14.45 11.94 5.90
N LYS A 280 13.67 12.80 6.58
CA LYS A 280 14.12 13.59 7.74
C LYS A 280 14.39 12.66 8.94
N SER A 281 14.96 13.22 10.01
CA SER A 281 15.10 12.51 11.29
C SER A 281 13.74 12.08 11.83
N ARG A 282 13.65 10.85 12.32
CA ARG A 282 12.39 10.29 12.84
C ARG A 282 11.82 11.12 13.99
N VAL A 283 10.50 11.25 14.02
CA VAL A 283 9.76 11.86 15.13
C VAL A 283 8.90 10.79 15.80
N LYS A 284 8.88 10.73 17.13
CA LYS A 284 7.99 9.81 17.84
C LYS A 284 6.58 10.39 17.84
N ILE A 285 5.64 9.68 17.23
CA ILE A 285 4.23 10.12 17.08
C ILE A 285 3.26 9.25 17.91
N GLY A 286 3.75 8.18 18.53
CA GLY A 286 2.97 7.34 19.44
C GLY A 286 3.88 6.74 20.51
N SER A 287 3.53 6.92 21.79
CA SER A 287 4.39 6.51 22.91
C SER A 287 4.38 5.00 23.19
N GLY A 288 3.31 4.29 22.82
CA GLY A 288 3.12 2.86 23.08
C GLY A 288 1.73 2.38 22.70
N GLY A 289 1.45 1.08 22.86
CA GLY A 289 0.12 0.48 22.67
C GLY A 289 -0.21 0.04 21.24
N TRP A 290 0.59 0.46 20.24
CA TRP A 290 0.33 0.14 18.82
C TRP A 290 0.58 -1.33 18.43
N ASN A 291 1.13 -2.13 19.35
CA ASN A 291 1.17 -3.58 19.22
C ASN A 291 -0.21 -4.24 19.41
N THR A 292 -1.24 -3.49 19.82
CA THR A 292 -2.63 -3.98 19.83
C THR A 292 -3.14 -4.32 18.43
N TYR A 293 -2.55 -3.73 17.40
CA TYR A 293 -2.96 -3.91 16.01
C TYR A 293 -2.22 -5.08 15.36
N ARG A 294 -3.00 -6.04 14.87
CA ARG A 294 -2.50 -7.16 14.07
C ARG A 294 -2.18 -6.73 12.64
N LEU A 295 -2.94 -5.78 12.09
CA LEU A 295 -2.69 -5.14 10.80
C LEU A 295 -2.62 -3.63 10.98
N MET A 296 -1.71 -2.99 10.26
CA MET A 296 -1.61 -1.54 10.13
C MET A 296 -1.32 -1.21 8.67
N PHE A 297 -2.02 -0.22 8.13
CA PHE A 297 -2.02 0.14 6.70
C PHE A 297 -2.60 1.53 6.50
#